data_AF-R6H139-F1
#
_entry.id   AF-R6H139-F1
#
_cell.length_a   1.000
_cell.length_b   1.000
_cell.length_c   1.000
_cell.angle_alpha   90.00
_cell.angle_beta   90.00
_cell.angle_gamma   90.00
#
_symmetry.space_group_name_H-M   'P 1'
#
loop_
_entity.id
_entity.type
_entity.pdbx_description
1 polymer ?
#
loop_
_entity_poly.entity_id
_entity_poly.type
_entity_poly.pdbx_seq_one_letter_code
_entity_poly.pdbx_strand_id
1 'polypeptide(L)'
;MAISIHNYTILDHLADYLLRIREAVQGDGSYQYVCVMERRCFNLVARFSPELLDRVVTSNGLLCMGKEIARYYEENYDFPRMLVCDDIVIHGRNLARFFYTLEEEVVGILEAEGFTFTFEQRQGLHRRLIDAVDIYAYVRSKHPLLLEYGYIQKIEYDHACSDMEIHDISLQITDFLNRSGATSTSFVISFPKTVLTRQVETDVGDWKRGERNLYGCVNENESAPNRRMISYIRTVCEGRPQSWISTVRYYPGEEKNQWITSAPIFEDCSLERLQSICRQIDSHLEEEQARGKQYQKLRSILREEKTPQLQEVRWQLVSFFASVADFFDFYEAYEGQPIQDEAAQKELVDGSNWRKISANFRGIEERGRNDQRTDEELYRFCCDRVLQRAVQGILNVEMKPFVLQPVGHILDGPKHFIDAAASQVASEEGMRQEADAYALEERPYSFQPERHNGGIISFSSFFKKMSGLVEASISVVEGTTTILKLMDDGIVGLRLHQDSETKELQTVLKVGELATFYWPMQLSVYVPALALVERSCWRQNMEQKEAVLRFLKEQAFEPGDRLPKHLREFEVADVQRCLLAWTEKLYHAGQSYRGWDFDNLEQRREQEVQEEGMRATMLNRAKEFLYLQ
;
A
#
# COMPACT_ATOMS: atom_id res chain seq x y z
N MET A 1 2.63 8.85 -37.38
CA MET A 1 1.19 8.53 -37.22
C MET A 1 1.04 8.06 -35.79
N ALA A 2 0.73 8.99 -34.89
CA ALA A 2 0.57 8.73 -33.46
C ALA A 2 -0.86 8.23 -33.27
N ILE A 3 -1.01 6.95 -32.90
CA ILE A 3 -2.29 6.41 -32.50
C ILE A 3 -2.58 6.99 -31.13
N SER A 4 -3.58 7.86 -31.07
CA SER A 4 -4.13 8.44 -29.85
C SER A 4 -4.74 7.31 -29.02
N ILE A 5 -4.20 7.08 -27.82
CA ILE A 5 -4.68 6.14 -26.80
C ILE A 5 -5.91 6.76 -26.08
N HIS A 6 -6.83 7.42 -26.80
CA HIS A 6 -7.89 8.23 -26.17
C HIS A 6 -9.26 7.57 -26.05
N ASN A 7 -9.42 6.26 -26.27
CA ASN A 7 -10.73 5.61 -26.09
C ASN A 7 -10.70 4.12 -25.70
N TYR A 8 -9.58 3.61 -25.19
CA TYR A 8 -9.54 2.24 -24.65
C TYR A 8 -9.53 2.33 -23.12
N THR A 9 -10.56 1.79 -22.48
CA THR A 9 -10.55 1.67 -21.01
C THR A 9 -9.43 0.71 -20.62
N ILE A 10 -8.62 1.05 -19.62
CA ILE A 10 -7.58 0.18 -19.02
C ILE A 10 -8.04 -1.27 -18.78
N LEU A 11 -9.35 -1.46 -18.60
CA LEU A 11 -10.03 -2.75 -18.47
C LEU A 11 -9.81 -3.70 -19.65
N ASP A 12 -9.78 -3.19 -20.89
CA ASP A 12 -9.62 -4.04 -22.08
C ASP A 12 -8.19 -4.60 -22.16
N HIS A 13 -7.21 -3.85 -21.67
CA HIS A 13 -5.79 -4.27 -21.67
C HIS A 13 -5.42 -5.09 -20.44
N LEU A 14 -6.06 -4.84 -19.29
CA LEU A 14 -5.91 -5.69 -18.09
C LEU A 14 -6.44 -7.11 -18.31
N ALA A 15 -7.41 -7.30 -19.22
CA ALA A 15 -7.98 -8.61 -19.51
C ALA A 15 -6.94 -9.60 -20.07
N ASP A 16 -6.11 -9.16 -21.02
CA ASP A 16 -5.05 -10.00 -21.62
C ASP A 16 -3.98 -10.35 -20.59
N TYR A 17 -3.56 -9.37 -19.78
CA TYR A 17 -2.64 -9.58 -18.67
C TYR A 17 -3.15 -10.64 -17.68
N LEU A 18 -4.41 -10.51 -17.24
CA LEU A 18 -5.04 -11.44 -16.32
C LEU A 18 -5.29 -12.81 -16.96
N LEU A 19 -5.53 -12.86 -18.28
CA LEU A 19 -5.66 -14.10 -19.04
C LEU A 19 -4.33 -14.88 -19.02
N ARG A 20 -3.19 -14.22 -19.19
CA ARG A 20 -1.89 -14.89 -19.09
C ARG A 20 -1.61 -15.46 -17.70
N ILE A 21 -1.95 -14.72 -16.64
CA ILE A 21 -1.86 -15.25 -15.26
C ILE A 21 -2.75 -16.49 -15.14
N ARG A 22 -3.97 -16.45 -15.68
CA ARG A 22 -4.88 -17.59 -15.70
C ARG A 22 -4.27 -18.77 -16.46
N GLU A 23 -3.69 -18.55 -17.63
CA GLU A 23 -3.05 -19.58 -18.45
C GLU A 23 -1.86 -20.21 -17.73
N ALA A 24 -1.01 -19.41 -17.08
CA ALA A 24 0.11 -19.93 -16.28
C ALA A 24 -0.38 -20.80 -15.10
N VAL A 25 -1.49 -20.43 -14.48
CA VAL A 25 -2.12 -21.17 -13.37
C VAL A 25 -2.87 -22.42 -13.84
N GLN A 26 -3.44 -22.41 -15.04
CA GLN A 26 -4.29 -23.49 -15.59
C GLN A 26 -3.56 -24.38 -16.60
N GLY A 27 -2.35 -24.01 -17.01
CA GLY A 27 -1.57 -24.66 -18.05
C GLY A 27 -1.10 -26.07 -17.70
N ASP A 28 -0.10 -26.53 -18.42
CA ASP A 28 0.49 -27.88 -18.31
C ASP A 28 1.23 -28.17 -16.99
N GLY A 29 1.22 -27.24 -16.04
CA GLY A 29 2.00 -27.33 -14.80
C GLY A 29 3.46 -26.94 -14.95
N SER A 30 3.80 -26.16 -15.99
CA SER A 30 5.16 -25.62 -16.22
C SER A 30 5.72 -24.79 -15.07
N TYR A 31 4.85 -24.17 -14.26
CA TYR A 31 5.23 -23.45 -13.05
C TYR A 31 4.76 -24.20 -11.81
N GLN A 32 5.67 -24.40 -10.87
CA GLN A 32 5.34 -24.91 -9.54
C GLN A 32 4.76 -23.81 -8.67
N TYR A 33 5.20 -22.56 -8.87
CA TYR A 33 4.72 -21.38 -8.15
C TYR A 33 4.29 -20.27 -9.10
N VAL A 34 3.08 -19.74 -8.89
CA VAL A 34 2.65 -18.47 -9.50
C VAL A 34 2.49 -17.45 -8.39
N CYS A 35 3.50 -16.59 -8.27
CA CYS A 35 3.56 -15.52 -7.29
C CYS A 35 2.99 -14.24 -7.88
N VAL A 36 2.01 -13.65 -7.19
CA VAL A 36 1.41 -12.37 -7.57
C VAL A 36 1.81 -11.34 -6.52
N MET A 37 2.52 -10.28 -6.95
CA MET A 37 3.01 -9.25 -6.03
C MET A 37 1.85 -8.59 -5.27
N GLU A 38 2.08 -8.31 -3.99
CA GLU A 38 1.06 -7.79 -3.09
C GLU A 38 0.54 -6.40 -3.49
N ARG A 39 -0.57 -6.01 -2.86
CA ARG A 39 -1.29 -4.73 -3.06
C ARG A 39 -2.04 -4.69 -4.40
N ARG A 40 -1.56 -3.95 -5.40
CA ARG A 40 -2.36 -3.65 -6.60
C ARG A 40 -2.54 -4.86 -7.50
N CYS A 41 -1.45 -5.53 -7.87
CA CYS A 41 -1.49 -6.73 -8.72
C CYS A 41 -2.38 -7.83 -8.11
N PHE A 42 -2.14 -8.17 -6.84
CA PHE A 42 -2.99 -9.15 -6.14
C PHE A 42 -4.45 -8.71 -6.01
N ASN A 43 -4.74 -7.44 -5.77
CA ASN A 43 -6.12 -6.93 -5.74
C ASN A 43 -6.81 -7.05 -7.10
N LEU A 44 -6.09 -6.85 -8.21
CA LEU A 44 -6.62 -7.05 -9.55
C LEU A 44 -6.99 -8.52 -9.77
N VAL A 45 -6.09 -9.46 -9.44
CA VAL A 45 -6.38 -10.90 -9.53
C VAL A 45 -7.57 -11.28 -8.66
N ALA A 46 -7.60 -10.82 -7.40
CA ALA A 46 -8.71 -11.09 -6.48
C ALA A 46 -10.06 -10.56 -7.01
N ARG A 47 -10.04 -9.44 -7.76
CA ARG A 47 -11.26 -8.82 -8.27
C ARG A 47 -11.78 -9.44 -9.55
N PHE A 48 -10.90 -9.79 -10.48
CA PHE A 48 -11.26 -10.24 -11.82
C PHE A 48 -11.23 -11.75 -12.00
N SER A 49 -10.36 -12.42 -11.24
CA SER A 49 -10.15 -13.86 -11.32
C SER A 49 -10.11 -14.48 -9.91
N PRO A 50 -11.17 -14.29 -9.08
CA PRO A 50 -11.21 -14.78 -7.70
C PRO A 50 -11.00 -16.30 -7.61
N GLU A 51 -11.35 -17.05 -8.65
CA GLU A 51 -11.12 -18.49 -8.77
C GLU A 51 -9.62 -18.87 -8.78
N LEU A 52 -8.73 -17.92 -9.08
CA LEU A 52 -7.29 -18.14 -9.07
C LEU A 52 -6.65 -17.94 -7.70
N LEU A 53 -7.37 -17.33 -6.74
CA LEU A 53 -6.82 -17.07 -5.40
C LEU A 53 -6.35 -18.36 -4.72
N ASP A 54 -7.02 -19.47 -4.99
CA ASP A 54 -6.69 -20.82 -4.49
C ASP A 54 -5.60 -21.51 -5.30
N ARG A 55 -4.88 -20.80 -6.17
CA ARG A 55 -3.76 -21.33 -6.96
C ARG A 55 -2.58 -20.39 -7.10
N VAL A 56 -2.73 -19.12 -6.72
CA VAL A 56 -1.63 -18.15 -6.65
C VAL A 56 -1.18 -17.98 -5.20
N VAL A 57 0.05 -17.53 -5.04
CA VAL A 57 0.62 -17.10 -3.74
C VAL A 57 1.03 -15.64 -3.82
N THR A 58 1.05 -14.94 -2.69
CA THR A 58 1.63 -13.60 -2.64
C THR A 58 3.15 -13.67 -2.48
N SER A 59 3.83 -12.53 -2.56
CA SER A 59 5.26 -12.46 -2.22
C SER A 59 5.56 -12.96 -0.82
N ASN A 60 4.79 -12.57 0.20
CA ASN A 60 4.96 -13.09 1.56
C ASN A 60 4.61 -14.57 1.63
N GLY A 61 3.54 -15.01 0.95
CA GLY A 61 3.17 -16.42 0.86
C GLY A 61 4.32 -17.28 0.33
N LEU A 62 4.97 -16.86 -0.77
CA LEU A 62 6.11 -17.59 -1.31
C LEU A 62 7.32 -17.60 -0.36
N LEU A 63 7.57 -16.50 0.37
CA LEU A 63 8.62 -16.46 1.39
C LEU A 63 8.34 -17.41 2.57
N CYS A 64 7.06 -17.62 2.93
CA CYS A 64 6.67 -18.62 3.93
C CYS A 64 7.03 -20.05 3.49
N MET A 65 7.16 -20.27 2.18
CA MET A 65 7.54 -21.55 1.60
C MET A 65 9.04 -21.80 1.54
N GLY A 66 9.85 -20.96 2.20
CA GLY A 66 11.30 -21.07 2.19
C GLY A 66 11.80 -22.49 2.52
N LYS A 67 11.12 -23.20 3.43
CA LYS A 67 11.46 -24.58 3.82
C LYS A 67 11.21 -25.59 2.70
N GLU A 68 10.05 -25.50 2.06
CA GLU A 68 9.69 -26.36 0.94
C GLU A 68 10.61 -26.11 -0.26
N ILE A 69 10.95 -24.85 -0.53
CA ILE A 69 11.87 -24.45 -1.60
C ILE A 69 13.29 -24.92 -1.28
N ALA A 70 13.75 -24.77 -0.03
CA ALA A 70 15.06 -25.26 0.42
C ALA A 70 15.16 -26.78 0.30
N ARG A 71 14.14 -27.53 0.70
CA ARG A 71 14.09 -28.98 0.54
C ARG A 71 14.13 -29.38 -0.93
N TYR A 72 13.35 -28.72 -1.78
CA TYR A 72 13.39 -28.97 -3.22
C TYR A 72 14.79 -28.74 -3.78
N TYR A 73 15.46 -27.66 -3.35
CA TYR A 73 16.83 -27.37 -3.76
C TYR A 73 17.83 -28.43 -3.26
N GLU A 74 17.69 -28.91 -2.03
CA GLU A 74 18.51 -30.01 -1.51
C GLU A 74 18.35 -31.28 -2.35
N GLU A 75 17.11 -31.66 -2.68
CA GLU A 75 16.78 -32.89 -3.39
C GLU A 75 17.17 -32.84 -4.89
N ASN A 76 17.01 -31.69 -5.54
CA ASN A 76 17.14 -31.55 -6.99
C ASN A 76 18.38 -30.77 -7.43
N TYR A 77 19.06 -30.11 -6.49
CA TYR A 77 20.14 -29.15 -6.75
C TYR A 77 19.73 -28.04 -7.74
N ASP A 78 18.45 -27.65 -7.69
CA ASP A 78 17.87 -26.63 -8.55
C ASP A 78 16.66 -25.98 -7.87
N PHE A 79 16.23 -24.82 -8.35
CA PHE A 79 15.02 -24.17 -7.83
C PHE A 79 13.77 -24.65 -8.56
N PRO A 80 12.63 -24.74 -7.86
CA PRO A 80 11.35 -25.03 -8.49
C PRO A 80 10.97 -23.87 -9.42
N ARG A 81 10.35 -24.16 -10.57
CA ARG A 81 10.00 -23.12 -11.57
C ARG A 81 8.94 -22.17 -11.02
N MET A 82 9.19 -20.87 -11.13
CA MET A 82 8.34 -19.80 -10.58
C MET A 82 7.97 -18.79 -11.65
N LEU A 83 6.72 -18.37 -11.68
CA LEU A 83 6.29 -17.17 -12.37
C LEU A 83 6.01 -16.07 -11.33
N VAL A 84 6.60 -14.89 -11.52
CA VAL A 84 6.38 -13.72 -10.65
C VAL A 84 5.67 -12.62 -11.42
N CYS A 85 4.47 -12.26 -10.98
CA CYS A 85 3.59 -11.31 -11.65
C CYS A 85 3.50 -9.98 -10.90
N ASP A 86 3.71 -8.86 -11.60
CA ASP A 86 3.53 -7.51 -11.04
C ASP A 86 2.69 -6.62 -11.98
N ASP A 87 2.05 -5.58 -11.47
CA ASP A 87 1.26 -4.67 -12.29
C ASP A 87 2.16 -3.64 -12.99
N ILE A 88 3.06 -2.98 -12.25
CA ILE A 88 3.92 -1.93 -12.78
C ILE A 88 5.35 -2.11 -12.29
N VAL A 89 6.28 -2.36 -13.22
CA VAL A 89 7.72 -2.39 -12.94
C VAL A 89 8.36 -1.05 -13.31
N ILE A 90 8.46 -0.15 -12.33
CA ILE A 90 9.08 1.17 -12.52
C ILE A 90 10.61 1.05 -12.51
N HIS A 91 11.19 0.87 -11.31
CA HIS A 91 12.65 0.71 -11.17
C HIS A 91 13.08 -0.75 -10.98
N GLY A 92 12.16 -1.69 -10.70
CA GLY A 92 12.52 -3.08 -10.39
C GLY A 92 13.04 -3.34 -8.95
N ARG A 93 13.20 -2.30 -8.11
CA ARG A 93 13.70 -2.42 -6.72
C ARG A 93 12.93 -3.43 -5.86
N ASN A 94 11.60 -3.46 -6.00
CA ASN A 94 10.75 -4.38 -5.25
C ASN A 94 11.01 -5.84 -5.62
N LEU A 95 11.13 -6.13 -6.92
CA LEU A 95 11.45 -7.46 -7.44
C LEU A 95 12.86 -7.88 -7.01
N ALA A 96 13.86 -6.99 -7.16
CA ALA A 96 15.22 -7.29 -6.75
C ALA A 96 15.33 -7.62 -5.26
N ARG A 97 14.66 -6.84 -4.40
CA ARG A 97 14.58 -7.12 -2.96
C ARG A 97 13.88 -8.45 -2.70
N PHE A 98 12.78 -8.73 -3.38
CA PHE A 98 12.03 -9.98 -3.21
C PHE A 98 12.90 -11.20 -3.54
N PHE A 99 13.58 -11.21 -4.69
CA PHE A 99 14.47 -12.31 -5.07
C PHE A 99 15.65 -12.47 -4.12
N TYR A 100 16.26 -11.36 -3.70
CA TYR A 100 17.31 -11.39 -2.69
C TYR A 100 16.81 -12.00 -1.37
N THR A 101 15.64 -11.56 -0.87
CA THR A 101 15.07 -12.10 0.36
C THR A 101 14.73 -13.58 0.25
N LEU A 102 14.21 -14.02 -0.90
CA LEU A 102 13.93 -15.45 -1.14
C LEU A 102 15.22 -16.28 -1.15
N GLU A 103 16.29 -15.78 -1.76
CA GLU A 103 17.59 -16.44 -1.75
C GLU A 103 18.15 -16.57 -0.33
N GLU A 104 18.16 -15.46 0.44
CA GLU A 104 18.65 -15.45 1.80
C GLU A 104 17.83 -16.33 2.74
N GLU A 105 16.53 -16.42 2.50
CA GLU A 105 15.63 -17.32 3.22
C GLU A 105 16.03 -18.79 3.01
N VAL A 106 16.17 -19.19 1.74
CA VAL A 106 16.55 -20.56 1.38
C VAL A 106 17.93 -20.91 1.91
N VAL A 107 18.90 -19.99 1.78
CA VAL A 107 20.24 -20.23 2.32
C VAL A 107 20.23 -20.29 3.84
N GLY A 108 19.55 -19.39 4.54
CA GLY A 108 19.48 -19.42 5.99
C GLY A 108 18.91 -20.74 6.52
N ILE A 109 17.94 -21.32 5.82
CA ILE A 109 17.39 -22.65 6.15
C ILE A 109 18.41 -23.76 5.92
N LEU A 110 19.08 -23.78 4.77
CA LEU A 110 20.08 -24.79 4.43
C LEU A 110 21.30 -24.70 5.37
N GLU A 111 21.78 -23.50 5.70
CA GLU A 111 22.87 -23.31 6.65
C GLU A 111 22.50 -23.83 8.05
N ALA A 112 21.27 -23.60 8.50
CA ALA A 112 20.75 -24.14 9.76
C ALA A 112 20.66 -25.68 9.75
N GLU A 113 20.59 -26.31 8.58
CA GLU A 113 20.60 -27.76 8.38
C GLU A 113 22.01 -28.33 8.17
N GLY A 114 23.04 -27.47 8.26
CA GLY A 114 24.45 -27.85 8.24
C GLY A 114 25.15 -27.67 6.89
N PHE A 115 24.47 -27.09 5.90
CA PHE A 115 25.12 -26.71 4.65
C PHE A 115 26.10 -25.55 4.88
N THR A 116 27.17 -25.53 4.10
CA THR A 116 28.11 -24.41 4.07
C THR A 116 28.30 -23.99 2.63
N PHE A 117 28.21 -22.68 2.36
CA PHE A 117 28.35 -22.15 1.02
C PHE A 117 29.65 -21.37 0.89
N THR A 118 30.52 -21.82 -0.01
CA THR A 118 31.60 -20.98 -0.52
C THR A 118 31.05 -19.86 -1.40
N PHE A 119 31.86 -18.84 -1.67
CA PHE A 119 31.49 -17.76 -2.59
C PHE A 119 31.03 -18.30 -3.97
N GLU A 120 31.74 -19.29 -4.52
CA GLU A 120 31.38 -19.91 -5.81
C GLU A 120 30.05 -20.68 -5.72
N GLN A 121 29.79 -21.37 -4.60
CA GLN A 121 28.53 -22.08 -4.40
C GLN A 121 27.35 -21.11 -4.24
N ARG A 122 27.54 -19.98 -3.55
CA ARG A 122 26.53 -18.91 -3.50
C ARG A 122 26.24 -18.35 -4.89
N GLN A 123 27.28 -18.07 -5.70
CA GLN A 123 27.07 -17.60 -7.07
C GLN A 123 26.35 -18.63 -7.94
N GLY A 124 26.65 -19.92 -7.77
CA GLY A 124 25.97 -21.01 -8.45
C GLY A 124 24.49 -21.10 -8.08
N LEU A 125 24.18 -21.01 -6.77
CA LEU A 125 22.81 -21.00 -6.24
C LEU A 125 22.03 -19.80 -6.79
N HIS A 126 22.63 -18.61 -6.76
CA HIS A 126 22.03 -17.39 -7.29
C HIS A 126 21.62 -17.51 -8.77
N ARG A 127 22.51 -18.06 -9.62
CA ARG A 127 22.20 -18.30 -11.03
C ARG A 127 21.06 -19.29 -11.24
N ARG A 128 21.00 -20.35 -10.43
CA ARG A 128 19.89 -21.33 -10.49
C ARG A 128 18.56 -20.69 -10.10
N LEU A 129 18.56 -19.77 -9.12
CA LEU A 129 17.36 -19.02 -8.79
C LEU A 129 16.91 -18.14 -9.98
N ILE A 130 17.85 -17.41 -10.60
CA ILE A 130 17.55 -16.65 -11.83
C ILE A 130 16.96 -17.58 -12.89
N ASP A 131 17.57 -18.74 -13.13
CA ASP A 131 17.15 -19.71 -14.15
C ASP A 131 15.76 -20.31 -13.88
N ALA A 132 15.35 -20.42 -12.62
CA ALA A 132 14.05 -20.95 -12.24
C ALA A 132 12.91 -19.91 -12.28
N VAL A 133 13.22 -18.62 -12.24
CA VAL A 133 12.23 -17.53 -12.21
C VAL A 133 11.95 -17.00 -13.61
N ASP A 134 10.69 -16.85 -13.95
CA ASP A 134 10.21 -15.99 -15.04
C ASP A 134 9.38 -14.84 -14.45
N ILE A 135 9.37 -13.68 -15.10
CA ILE A 135 8.69 -12.48 -14.60
C ILE A 135 7.68 -11.99 -15.64
N TYR A 136 6.46 -11.71 -15.22
CA TYR A 136 5.43 -11.12 -16.08
C TYR A 136 4.85 -9.85 -15.49
N ALA A 137 5.02 -8.73 -16.20
CA ALA A 137 4.51 -7.43 -15.78
C ALA A 137 3.45 -6.91 -16.74
N TYR A 138 2.41 -6.23 -16.24
CA TYR A 138 1.49 -5.56 -17.17
C TYR A 138 2.21 -4.42 -17.90
N VAL A 139 2.88 -3.55 -17.16
CA VAL A 139 3.73 -2.49 -17.74
C VAL A 139 5.12 -2.42 -17.12
N ARG A 140 6.07 -1.97 -17.93
CA ARG A 140 7.47 -1.74 -17.54
C ARG A 140 7.91 -0.33 -17.94
N SER A 141 8.73 0.31 -17.11
CA SER A 141 9.42 1.54 -17.50
C SER A 141 10.37 1.35 -18.67
N LYS A 142 10.41 2.37 -19.54
CA LYS A 142 11.43 2.53 -20.59
C LYS A 142 12.81 2.85 -20.02
N HIS A 143 12.88 3.30 -18.76
CA HIS A 143 14.13 3.58 -18.08
C HIS A 143 14.88 2.30 -17.68
N PRO A 144 16.20 2.39 -17.43
CA PRO A 144 16.97 1.27 -16.90
C PRO A 144 16.36 0.74 -15.59
N LEU A 145 16.35 -0.59 -15.44
CA LEU A 145 15.87 -1.22 -14.21
C LEU A 145 17.03 -1.48 -13.24
N LEU A 146 16.79 -1.19 -11.96
CA LEU A 146 17.59 -1.61 -10.80
C LEU A 146 17.29 -3.08 -10.47
N LEU A 147 17.61 -3.94 -11.42
CA LEU A 147 17.41 -5.38 -11.35
C LEU A 147 18.58 -6.07 -12.08
N GLU A 148 18.99 -7.25 -11.61
CA GLU A 148 20.08 -7.97 -12.27
C GLU A 148 19.72 -8.35 -13.71
N TYR A 149 20.71 -8.29 -14.61
CA TYR A 149 20.54 -8.50 -16.04
C TYR A 149 19.86 -9.85 -16.36
N GLY A 150 20.19 -10.92 -15.63
CA GLY A 150 19.56 -12.22 -15.81
C GLY A 150 18.04 -12.19 -15.61
N TYR A 151 17.56 -11.49 -14.58
CA TYR A 151 16.13 -11.28 -14.39
C TYR A 151 15.55 -10.34 -15.46
N ILE A 152 16.25 -9.26 -15.84
CA ILE A 152 15.78 -8.33 -16.88
C ILE A 152 15.50 -9.06 -18.21
N GLN A 153 16.34 -10.02 -18.59
CA GLN A 153 16.17 -10.82 -19.81
C GLN A 153 14.91 -11.69 -19.78
N LYS A 154 14.39 -11.99 -18.59
CA LYS A 154 13.24 -12.85 -18.36
C LYS A 154 11.94 -12.10 -18.05
N ILE A 155 11.97 -10.77 -18.04
CA ILE A 155 10.76 -9.98 -17.90
C ILE A 155 10.01 -9.98 -19.22
N GLU A 156 8.87 -10.66 -19.24
CA GLU A 156 7.82 -10.45 -20.21
C GLU A 156 6.92 -9.30 -19.75
N TYR A 157 6.48 -8.47 -20.70
CA TYR A 157 5.58 -7.36 -20.41
C TYR A 157 4.72 -7.01 -21.62
N ASP A 158 3.53 -6.47 -21.37
CA ASP A 158 2.62 -6.09 -22.46
C ASP A 158 3.02 -4.75 -23.07
N HIS A 159 3.42 -3.79 -22.21
CA HIS A 159 3.79 -2.44 -22.66
C HIS A 159 5.05 -1.92 -21.97
N ALA A 160 5.94 -1.33 -22.77
CA ALA A 160 6.98 -0.43 -22.28
C ALA A 160 6.47 1.01 -22.31
N CYS A 161 6.46 1.67 -21.16
CA CYS A 161 5.82 2.96 -20.94
C CYS A 161 6.83 4.03 -20.50
N SER A 162 6.57 5.27 -20.89
CA SER A 162 7.21 6.47 -20.34
C SER A 162 6.61 6.81 -18.98
N ASP A 163 7.25 7.70 -18.22
CA ASP A 163 6.79 8.09 -16.88
C ASP A 163 5.35 8.64 -16.89
N MET A 164 5.01 9.44 -17.90
CA MET A 164 3.65 9.95 -18.10
C MET A 164 2.64 8.81 -18.27
N GLU A 165 2.95 7.83 -19.12
CA GLU A 165 2.08 6.66 -19.37
C GLU A 165 1.97 5.80 -18.10
N ILE A 166 3.06 5.62 -17.35
CA ILE A 166 3.07 4.89 -16.06
C ILE A 166 2.18 5.58 -15.04
N HIS A 167 2.35 6.89 -14.84
CA HIS A 167 1.58 7.65 -13.86
C HIS A 167 0.09 7.65 -14.18
N ASP A 168 -0.26 7.77 -15.46
CA ASP A 168 -1.63 7.70 -15.94
C ASP A 168 -2.25 6.32 -15.65
N ILE A 169 -1.57 5.24 -16.03
CA ILE A 169 -1.99 3.85 -15.76
C ILE A 169 -2.11 3.58 -14.25
N SER A 170 -1.13 4.03 -13.47
CA SER A 170 -1.08 3.89 -12.01
C SER A 170 -2.29 4.52 -11.33
N LEU A 171 -2.70 5.72 -11.75
CA LEU A 171 -3.92 6.36 -11.28
C LEU A 171 -5.18 5.61 -11.72
N GLN A 172 -5.25 5.18 -12.98
CA GLN A 172 -6.40 4.45 -13.50
C GLN A 172 -6.63 3.12 -12.75
N ILE A 173 -5.58 2.33 -12.51
CA ILE A 173 -5.66 1.09 -11.71
C ILE A 173 -6.16 1.41 -10.31
N THR A 174 -5.63 2.45 -9.70
CA THR A 174 -5.97 2.83 -8.32
C THR A 174 -7.40 3.32 -8.20
N ASP A 175 -7.86 4.16 -9.13
CA ASP A 175 -9.24 4.63 -9.17
C ASP A 175 -10.21 3.47 -9.42
N PHE A 176 -9.86 2.56 -10.32
CA PHE A 176 -10.63 1.34 -10.55
C PHE A 176 -10.75 0.49 -9.29
N LEU A 177 -9.63 0.16 -8.63
CA LEU A 177 -9.61 -0.66 -7.42
C LEU A 177 -10.45 -0.01 -6.31
N ASN A 178 -10.32 1.31 -6.14
CA ASN A 178 -11.12 2.08 -5.18
C ASN A 178 -12.63 2.00 -5.46
N ARG A 179 -13.03 2.22 -6.72
CA ARG A 179 -14.45 2.12 -7.13
C ARG A 179 -14.98 0.70 -7.03
N SER A 180 -14.12 -0.31 -7.12
CA SER A 180 -14.51 -1.72 -7.03
C SER A 180 -14.77 -2.20 -5.60
N GLY A 181 -14.49 -1.38 -4.58
CA GLY A 181 -14.60 -1.76 -3.17
C GLY A 181 -13.50 -2.70 -2.69
N ALA A 182 -12.43 -2.92 -3.47
CA ALA A 182 -11.31 -3.76 -3.07
C ALA A 182 -10.53 -3.11 -1.92
N THR A 183 -10.37 -3.83 -0.80
CA THR A 183 -9.60 -3.30 0.34
C THR A 183 -8.11 -3.40 0.08
N SER A 184 -7.35 -2.33 0.33
CA SER A 184 -5.88 -2.27 0.12
C SER A 184 -5.07 -2.71 1.35
N THR A 185 -5.58 -3.68 2.11
CA THR A 185 -4.91 -4.25 3.30
C THR A 185 -4.34 -5.63 3.01
N SER A 186 -3.19 -5.95 3.60
CA SER A 186 -2.52 -7.25 3.40
C SER A 186 -2.79 -8.24 4.55
N PHE A 187 -2.75 -7.81 5.81
CA PHE A 187 -2.83 -8.72 6.98
C PHE A 187 -3.85 -8.29 8.04
N VAL A 188 -4.78 -7.40 7.68
CA VAL A 188 -5.88 -6.98 8.57
C VAL A 188 -7.24 -7.20 7.91
N ILE A 189 -8.17 -7.76 8.68
CA ILE A 189 -9.49 -8.16 8.21
C ILE A 189 -10.36 -6.94 7.94
N SER A 190 -11.23 -7.09 6.94
CA SER A 190 -12.27 -6.14 6.64
C SER A 190 -13.57 -6.85 6.32
N PHE A 191 -14.67 -6.23 6.74
CA PHE A 191 -16.04 -6.71 6.53
C PHE A 191 -16.86 -5.66 5.77
N PRO A 192 -17.84 -6.04 4.94
CA PRO A 192 -18.76 -5.09 4.34
C PRO A 192 -19.51 -4.34 5.44
N LYS A 193 -19.77 -3.04 5.27
CA LYS A 193 -20.55 -2.25 6.25
C LYS A 193 -21.96 -2.81 6.46
N THR A 194 -22.53 -3.42 5.42
CA THR A 194 -23.87 -4.03 5.43
C THR A 194 -24.04 -5.12 6.49
N VAL A 195 -22.95 -5.60 7.09
CA VAL A 195 -23.02 -6.54 8.21
C VAL A 195 -23.56 -5.90 9.50
N LEU A 196 -23.47 -4.57 9.63
CA LEU A 196 -24.05 -3.86 10.77
C LEU A 196 -25.53 -3.62 10.54
N THR A 197 -26.35 -4.01 11.51
CA THR A 197 -27.81 -3.90 11.46
C THR A 197 -28.32 -2.62 12.09
N ARG A 198 -27.63 -2.14 13.13
CA ARG A 198 -27.88 -0.80 13.64
C ARG A 198 -27.47 0.17 12.56
N GLN A 199 -28.46 0.89 12.04
CA GLN A 199 -28.14 2.16 11.41
C GLN A 199 -27.35 2.93 12.43
N VAL A 200 -26.25 3.49 11.96
CA VAL A 200 -25.54 4.50 12.70
C VAL A 200 -26.60 5.54 13.07
N GLU A 201 -27.06 5.56 14.33
CA GLU A 201 -27.53 6.79 14.94
C GLU A 201 -26.29 7.64 14.95
N THR A 202 -26.10 8.26 13.81
CA THR A 202 -25.06 9.19 13.60
C THR A 202 -25.34 10.29 14.59
N ASP A 203 -24.49 10.40 15.61
CA ASP A 203 -23.96 11.68 16.06
C ASP A 203 -23.15 12.36 14.92
N VAL A 204 -23.66 12.27 13.69
CA VAL A 204 -23.55 13.26 12.63
C VAL A 204 -24.73 14.16 12.95
N GLY A 205 -24.57 14.97 14.00
CA GLY A 205 -25.69 15.67 14.65
C GLY A 205 -26.64 16.26 13.63
N ASP A 206 -27.89 15.81 13.62
CA ASP A 206 -28.99 16.28 12.75
C ASP A 206 -28.52 16.92 11.41
N TRP A 207 -27.93 16.14 10.49
CA TRP A 207 -27.74 16.58 9.09
C TRP A 207 -29.07 16.60 8.29
N LYS A 208 -30.19 16.83 8.99
CA LYS A 208 -31.43 17.28 8.36
C LYS A 208 -31.15 18.64 7.74
N ARG A 209 -31.72 18.86 6.55
CA ARG A 209 -31.91 20.17 5.92
C ARG A 209 -32.28 21.22 6.97
N GLY A 210 -31.28 21.92 7.49
CA GLY A 210 -31.38 22.93 8.52
C GLY A 210 -30.75 24.20 8.00
N GLU A 211 -31.48 25.29 8.16
CA GLU A 211 -31.30 26.58 7.50
C GLU A 211 -29.87 27.13 7.48
N ARG A 212 -29.55 27.76 6.33
CA ARG A 212 -28.53 28.79 6.20
C ARG A 212 -28.60 29.75 7.40
N ASN A 213 -27.51 29.89 8.16
CA ASN A 213 -26.73 31.13 8.18
C ASN A 213 -25.63 31.17 9.25
N LEU A 214 -24.43 31.58 8.77
CA LEU A 214 -23.58 32.69 9.24
C LEU A 214 -23.26 32.67 10.74
N TYR A 215 -22.03 32.40 11.18
CA TYR A 215 -20.90 33.33 11.05
C TYR A 215 -19.53 32.61 10.99
N GLY A 216 -18.91 32.62 9.80
CA GLY A 216 -17.47 32.45 9.55
C GLY A 216 -16.95 31.00 9.54
N CYS A 217 -16.68 30.31 8.44
CA CYS A 217 -16.38 30.73 7.09
C CYS A 217 -16.98 29.74 6.08
N VAL A 218 -17.52 30.26 4.99
CA VAL A 218 -18.28 29.55 3.97
C VAL A 218 -17.32 29.05 2.89
N ASN A 219 -17.22 27.73 2.75
CA ASN A 219 -17.15 27.04 1.45
C ASN A 219 -17.26 25.52 1.67
N GLU A 220 -18.44 25.09 2.12
CA GLU A 220 -18.96 23.77 1.77
C GLU A 220 -19.26 23.77 0.26
N ASN A 221 -18.21 23.65 -0.56
CA ASN A 221 -18.37 22.81 -1.74
C ASN A 221 -17.73 21.49 -1.38
N GLU A 222 -18.55 20.47 -1.30
CA GLU A 222 -18.36 19.21 -1.99
C GLU A 222 -17.25 19.29 -3.07
N SER A 223 -15.99 19.15 -2.66
CA SER A 223 -14.86 18.94 -3.57
C SER A 223 -14.19 17.65 -3.14
N ALA A 224 -14.04 16.77 -4.13
CA ALA A 224 -13.68 15.34 -4.10
C ALA A 224 -14.86 14.42 -3.74
N PRO A 225 -15.04 13.26 -4.42
CA PRO A 225 -15.93 12.21 -3.95
C PRO A 225 -15.41 11.77 -2.59
N ASN A 226 -15.96 12.38 -1.54
CA ASN A 226 -15.34 12.39 -0.22
C ASN A 226 -15.41 11.00 0.41
N ARG A 227 -14.29 10.29 0.25
CA ARG A 227 -13.78 9.15 1.00
C ARG A 227 -13.73 9.49 2.50
N ARG A 228 -14.88 9.53 3.18
CA ARG A 228 -14.95 9.88 4.60
C ARG A 228 -14.77 8.62 5.44
N MET A 229 -13.61 8.42 6.05
CA MET A 229 -13.52 7.45 7.15
C MET A 229 -14.14 8.05 8.41
N ILE A 230 -15.09 7.33 8.99
CA ILE A 230 -15.66 7.60 10.32
C ILE A 230 -15.00 6.61 11.28
N SER A 231 -14.28 7.12 12.26
CA SER A 231 -13.77 6.34 13.37
C SER A 231 -14.91 6.14 14.38
N TYR A 232 -15.32 4.89 14.61
CA TYR A 232 -16.39 4.57 15.57
C TYR A 232 -15.87 4.44 17.01
N ILE A 233 -14.65 4.91 17.25
CA ILE A 233 -13.85 4.47 18.40
C ILE A 233 -14.12 5.31 19.65
N ARG A 234 -14.58 6.56 19.53
CA ARG A 234 -14.64 7.45 20.70
C ARG A 234 -15.82 7.18 21.65
N THR A 235 -16.97 6.76 21.15
CA THR A 235 -18.22 6.85 21.94
C THR A 235 -18.78 5.50 22.39
N VAL A 236 -18.50 4.39 21.68
CA VAL A 236 -19.21 3.12 21.90
C VAL A 236 -18.44 2.13 22.80
N CYS A 237 -17.13 2.31 23.01
CA CYS A 237 -16.28 1.29 23.65
C CYS A 237 -15.42 1.84 24.80
N GLU A 238 -16.03 2.43 25.84
CA GLU A 238 -15.33 2.79 27.08
C GLU A 238 -14.60 1.56 27.66
N GLY A 239 -13.28 1.66 27.88
CA GLY A 239 -12.43 0.59 28.44
C GLY A 239 -11.64 -0.23 27.42
N ARG A 240 -11.84 -0.01 26.11
CA ARG A 240 -11.04 -0.66 25.06
C ARG A 240 -9.66 0.01 24.92
N PRO A 241 -8.56 -0.76 24.70
CA PRO A 241 -7.27 -0.15 24.45
C PRO A 241 -7.30 0.72 23.17
N GLN A 242 -6.78 1.94 23.23
CA GLN A 242 -6.87 2.93 22.14
C GLN A 242 -6.21 2.52 20.82
N SER A 243 -5.41 1.45 20.85
CA SER A 243 -4.65 0.97 19.69
C SER A 243 -5.39 -0.10 18.88
N TRP A 244 -6.60 -0.47 19.30
CA TRP A 244 -7.51 -1.43 18.69
C TRP A 244 -8.56 -0.68 17.87
N ILE A 245 -8.23 -0.43 16.59
CA ILE A 245 -8.87 0.60 15.76
C ILE A 245 -9.74 -0.05 14.70
N SER A 246 -11.07 0.01 14.89
CA SER A 246 -12.06 -0.35 13.88
C SER A 246 -12.64 0.91 13.22
N THR A 247 -12.57 0.99 11.89
CA THR A 247 -12.95 2.17 11.10
C THR A 247 -13.83 1.80 9.92
N VAL A 248 -14.79 2.66 9.58
CA VAL A 248 -15.65 2.44 8.40
C VAL A 248 -15.18 3.30 7.25
N ARG A 249 -14.95 2.65 6.12
CA ARG A 249 -14.66 3.25 4.82
C ARG A 249 -15.96 3.68 4.17
N TYR A 250 -16.10 4.96 3.85
CA TYR A 250 -17.19 5.42 3.00
C TYR A 250 -16.68 5.72 1.60
N TYR A 251 -17.26 5.05 0.61
CA TYR A 251 -17.20 5.47 -0.79
C TYR A 251 -18.55 6.10 -1.18
N PRO A 252 -18.57 7.33 -1.72
CA PRO A 252 -19.82 7.95 -2.17
C PRO A 252 -20.45 7.18 -3.32
N GLY A 253 -21.78 7.05 -3.31
CA GLY A 253 -22.56 6.57 -4.44
C GLY A 253 -22.95 5.08 -4.42
N GLU A 254 -22.27 4.23 -3.63
CA GLU A 254 -22.61 2.81 -3.55
C GLU A 254 -22.34 2.24 -2.14
N GLU A 255 -23.39 2.04 -1.32
CA GLU A 255 -23.27 1.47 0.04
C GLU A 255 -22.58 0.09 0.05
N LYS A 256 -22.74 -0.69 -1.02
CA LYS A 256 -22.09 -2.00 -1.22
C LYS A 256 -20.55 -1.94 -1.23
N ASN A 257 -19.95 -0.77 -1.42
CA ASN A 257 -18.49 -0.59 -1.45
C ASN A 257 -17.94 -0.10 -0.10
N GLN A 258 -18.77 0.03 0.93
CA GLN A 258 -18.34 0.46 2.26
C GLN A 258 -17.86 -0.74 3.06
N TRP A 259 -16.68 -0.63 3.67
CA TRP A 259 -16.06 -1.71 4.46
C TRP A 259 -15.62 -1.22 5.83
N ILE A 260 -15.66 -2.10 6.81
CA ILE A 260 -15.16 -1.92 8.16
C ILE A 260 -13.80 -2.58 8.20
N THR A 261 -12.75 -1.81 8.45
CA THR A 261 -11.39 -2.34 8.63
C THR A 261 -11.00 -2.25 10.08
N SER A 262 -10.59 -3.39 10.61
CA SER A 262 -10.07 -3.52 11.95
C SER A 262 -8.54 -3.61 11.90
N ALA A 263 -7.85 -2.57 12.35
CA ALA A 263 -6.39 -2.50 12.34
C ALA A 263 -5.86 -2.35 13.78
N PRO A 264 -5.39 -3.45 14.40
CA PRO A 264 -4.68 -3.37 15.66
C PRO A 264 -3.29 -2.79 15.40
N ILE A 265 -2.93 -1.75 16.14
CA ILE A 265 -1.60 -1.15 16.11
C ILE A 265 -0.93 -1.42 17.45
N PHE A 266 0.26 -1.98 17.39
CA PHE A 266 1.04 -2.30 18.57
C PHE A 266 2.30 -1.44 18.65
N GLU A 267 2.86 -1.33 19.86
CA GLU A 267 4.24 -0.89 20.02
C GLU A 267 5.23 -1.87 19.38
N ASP A 268 6.47 -1.40 19.21
CA ASP A 268 7.56 -2.21 18.69
C ASP A 268 7.73 -3.46 19.57
N CYS A 269 7.82 -4.63 18.94
CA CYS A 269 7.79 -5.93 19.60
C CYS A 269 9.19 -6.57 19.56
N SER A 270 9.78 -6.87 20.71
CA SER A 270 11.03 -7.63 20.75
C SER A 270 10.80 -9.08 20.32
N LEU A 271 11.85 -9.73 19.78
CA LEU A 271 11.77 -11.14 19.37
C LEU A 271 11.39 -12.06 20.53
N GLU A 272 11.91 -11.80 21.72
CA GLU A 272 11.60 -12.57 22.93
C GLU A 272 10.11 -12.48 23.29
N ARG A 273 9.54 -11.28 23.16
CA ARG A 273 8.11 -11.06 23.41
C ARG A 273 7.25 -11.72 22.33
N LEU A 274 7.60 -11.58 21.06
CA LEU A 274 6.92 -12.32 19.99
C LEU A 274 6.94 -13.83 20.27
N GLN A 275 8.08 -14.35 20.70
CA GLN A 275 8.23 -15.77 21.02
C GLN A 275 7.32 -16.19 22.18
N SER A 276 7.16 -15.35 23.20
CA SER A 276 6.22 -15.58 24.31
C SER A 276 4.78 -15.65 23.78
N ILE A 277 4.37 -14.65 22.99
CA ILE A 277 3.02 -14.55 22.42
C ILE A 277 2.73 -15.77 21.55
N CYS A 278 3.62 -16.11 20.61
CA CYS A 278 3.42 -17.25 19.71
C CYS A 278 3.31 -18.58 20.48
N ARG A 279 4.10 -18.79 21.54
CA ARG A 279 4.01 -20.01 22.38
C ARG A 279 2.68 -20.11 23.13
N GLN A 280 2.18 -19.00 23.64
CA GLN A 280 0.88 -18.97 24.32
C GLN A 280 -0.27 -19.24 23.34
N ILE A 281 -0.24 -18.62 22.15
CA ILE A 281 -1.24 -18.87 21.09
C ILE A 281 -1.18 -20.33 20.62
N ASP A 282 0.02 -20.87 20.35
CA ASP A 282 0.21 -22.28 19.96
C ASP A 282 -0.37 -23.25 21.01
N SER A 283 -0.23 -22.93 22.30
CA SER A 283 -0.78 -23.73 23.39
C SER A 283 -2.32 -23.77 23.35
N HIS A 284 -2.99 -22.64 23.10
CA HIS A 284 -4.45 -22.61 22.93
C HIS A 284 -4.95 -23.33 21.67
N LEU A 285 -4.15 -23.31 20.59
CA LEU A 285 -4.45 -24.11 19.41
C LEU A 285 -4.30 -25.63 19.67
N GLU A 286 -3.52 -26.02 20.69
CA GLU A 286 -3.26 -27.40 21.09
C GLU A 286 -4.17 -27.95 22.20
N GLU A 287 -4.84 -27.08 22.98
CA GLU A 287 -5.56 -27.41 24.23
C GLU A 287 -6.45 -28.68 24.16
N GLU A 288 -6.97 -29.02 22.98
CA GLU A 288 -7.59 -30.32 22.72
C GLU A 288 -6.82 -31.07 21.62
N GLN A 289 -6.49 -32.36 21.84
CA GLN A 289 -5.72 -33.16 20.87
C GLN A 289 -6.37 -33.24 19.47
N ALA A 290 -7.70 -33.14 19.40
CA ALA A 290 -8.44 -33.03 18.15
C ALA A 290 -8.26 -31.65 17.48
N ARG A 291 -8.27 -30.56 18.26
CA ARG A 291 -8.06 -29.18 17.83
C ARG A 291 -6.63 -28.94 17.37
N GLY A 292 -5.64 -29.51 18.07
CA GLY A 292 -4.23 -29.45 17.66
C GLY A 292 -3.93 -30.10 16.30
N LYS A 293 -4.73 -31.10 15.88
CA LYS A 293 -4.67 -31.67 14.52
C LYS A 293 -5.37 -30.82 13.46
N GLN A 294 -6.33 -29.99 13.89
CA GLN A 294 -7.05 -29.08 13.00
C GLN A 294 -6.21 -27.87 12.62
N TYR A 295 -5.33 -27.38 13.50
CA TYR A 295 -4.49 -26.17 13.32
C TYR A 295 -2.99 -26.47 13.07
N GLN A 296 -2.66 -27.55 12.37
CA GLN A 296 -1.27 -27.99 12.25
C GLN A 296 -0.38 -26.98 11.53
N LYS A 297 -0.91 -26.31 10.51
CA LYS A 297 -0.14 -25.38 9.67
C LYS A 297 0.08 -24.05 10.38
N LEU A 298 -0.96 -23.46 10.97
CA LEU A 298 -0.83 -22.24 11.76
C LEU A 298 0.14 -22.43 12.94
N ARG A 299 0.08 -23.59 13.61
CA ARG A 299 1.04 -23.93 14.67
C ARG A 299 2.47 -24.06 14.14
N SER A 300 2.66 -24.61 12.94
CA SER A 300 3.98 -24.65 12.30
C SER A 300 4.54 -23.25 12.07
N ILE A 301 3.73 -22.31 11.60
CA ILE A 301 4.14 -20.91 11.39
C ILE A 301 4.51 -20.25 12.72
N LEU A 302 3.69 -20.43 13.77
CA LEU A 302 3.95 -19.84 15.09
C LEU A 302 5.25 -20.32 15.74
N ARG A 303 5.70 -21.53 15.40
CA ARG A 303 6.94 -22.16 15.91
C ARG A 303 8.18 -21.79 15.11
N GLU A 304 8.04 -21.06 14.02
CA GLU A 304 9.14 -20.80 13.09
C GLU A 304 10.07 -19.69 13.60
N GLU A 305 11.35 -19.97 13.81
CA GLU A 305 12.25 -18.97 14.42
C GLU A 305 13.51 -18.67 13.60
N LYS A 306 13.68 -19.33 12.46
CA LYS A 306 14.98 -19.43 11.79
C LYS A 306 15.47 -18.12 11.15
N THR A 307 14.60 -17.34 10.54
CA THR A 307 15.02 -16.17 9.72
C THR A 307 14.24 -14.90 10.06
N PRO A 308 14.81 -13.70 9.83
CA PRO A 308 14.10 -12.42 9.95
C PRO A 308 12.77 -12.37 9.21
N GLN A 309 12.73 -12.95 8.01
CA GLN A 309 11.53 -12.94 7.17
C GLN A 309 10.40 -13.78 7.79
N LEU A 310 10.73 -14.94 8.36
CA LEU A 310 9.76 -15.77 9.09
C LEU A 310 9.27 -15.10 10.38
N GLN A 311 10.10 -14.26 11.02
CA GLN A 311 9.66 -13.43 12.14
C GLN A 311 8.64 -12.37 11.70
N GLU A 312 8.86 -11.71 10.55
CA GLU A 312 7.87 -10.79 9.96
C GLU A 312 6.54 -11.53 9.68
N VAL A 313 6.59 -12.75 9.13
CA VAL A 313 5.40 -13.59 8.87
C VAL A 313 4.65 -13.95 10.15
N ARG A 314 5.35 -14.38 11.21
CA ARG A 314 4.74 -14.65 12.51
C ARG A 314 4.02 -13.41 13.04
N TRP A 315 4.65 -12.26 12.90
CA TRP A 315 4.07 -11.01 13.34
C TRP A 315 2.84 -10.61 12.50
N GLN A 316 2.85 -10.90 11.20
CA GLN A 316 1.66 -10.73 10.34
C GLN A 316 0.52 -11.65 10.77
N LEU A 317 0.81 -12.91 11.12
CA LEU A 317 -0.22 -13.86 11.59
C LEU A 317 -0.83 -13.42 12.93
N VAL A 318 0.01 -12.97 13.88
CA VAL A 318 -0.47 -12.41 15.16
C VAL A 318 -1.32 -11.16 14.94
N SER A 319 -0.90 -10.28 14.03
CA SER A 319 -1.66 -9.07 13.67
C SER A 319 -3.01 -9.40 13.01
N PHE A 320 -3.06 -10.46 12.19
CA PHE A 320 -4.31 -10.97 11.64
C PHE A 320 -5.25 -11.49 12.74
N PHE A 321 -4.75 -12.32 13.66
CA PHE A 321 -5.56 -12.81 14.77
C PHE A 321 -6.12 -11.68 15.64
N ALA A 322 -5.29 -10.69 15.93
CA ALA A 322 -5.69 -9.50 16.67
C ALA A 322 -6.79 -8.71 15.93
N SER A 323 -6.67 -8.58 14.61
CA SER A 323 -7.62 -7.86 13.75
C SER A 323 -8.98 -8.55 13.69
N VAL A 324 -9.00 -9.89 13.64
CA VAL A 324 -10.25 -10.65 13.74
C VAL A 324 -10.90 -10.46 15.10
N ALA A 325 -10.15 -10.63 16.20
CA ALA A 325 -10.67 -10.47 17.55
C ALA A 325 -11.22 -9.04 17.77
N ASP A 326 -10.50 -8.03 17.27
CA ASP A 326 -10.92 -6.64 17.32
C ASP A 326 -12.23 -6.40 16.58
N PHE A 327 -12.40 -6.92 15.37
CA PHE A 327 -13.65 -6.72 14.65
C PHE A 327 -14.86 -7.28 15.41
N PHE A 328 -14.77 -8.49 15.93
CA PHE A 328 -15.91 -9.11 16.63
C PHE A 328 -16.26 -8.37 17.94
N ASP A 329 -15.26 -7.92 18.69
CA ASP A 329 -15.49 -7.05 19.85
C ASP A 329 -16.20 -5.74 19.47
N PHE A 330 -15.76 -5.13 18.37
CA PHE A 330 -16.38 -3.94 17.82
C PHE A 330 -17.83 -4.21 17.44
N TYR A 331 -18.10 -5.31 16.72
CA TYR A 331 -19.44 -5.73 16.33
C TYR A 331 -20.35 -5.92 17.55
N GLU A 332 -19.90 -6.66 18.57
CA GLU A 332 -20.66 -6.91 19.80
C GLU A 332 -21.01 -5.62 20.54
N ALA A 333 -20.04 -4.71 20.67
CA ALA A 333 -20.23 -3.41 21.30
C ALA A 333 -21.20 -2.53 20.49
N TYR A 334 -21.07 -2.54 19.16
CA TYR A 334 -21.86 -1.71 18.26
C TYR A 334 -23.32 -2.17 18.20
N GLU A 335 -23.54 -3.45 17.89
CA GLU A 335 -24.89 -4.05 17.78
C GLU A 335 -25.55 -4.27 19.14
N GLY A 336 -24.77 -4.16 20.23
CA GLY A 336 -25.24 -4.35 21.61
C GLY A 336 -25.73 -5.77 21.91
N GLN A 337 -25.47 -6.71 21.02
CA GLN A 337 -25.75 -8.14 21.19
C GLN A 337 -24.61 -8.97 20.59
N PRO A 338 -24.24 -10.10 21.23
CA PRO A 338 -23.34 -11.05 20.62
C PRO A 338 -23.98 -11.75 19.44
N ILE A 339 -23.13 -12.25 18.53
CA ILE A 339 -23.58 -13.12 17.45
C ILE A 339 -24.16 -14.39 18.06
N GLN A 340 -25.41 -14.70 17.70
CA GLN A 340 -26.23 -15.64 18.46
C GLN A 340 -25.88 -17.12 18.21
N ASP A 341 -25.30 -17.47 17.05
CA ASP A 341 -24.89 -18.83 16.73
C ASP A 341 -23.72 -18.94 15.73
N GLU A 342 -23.18 -20.16 15.58
CA GLU A 342 -22.06 -20.48 14.69
C GLU A 342 -22.41 -20.26 13.20
N ALA A 343 -23.67 -20.39 12.81
CA ALA A 343 -24.10 -20.19 11.43
C ALA A 343 -24.05 -18.71 11.05
N ALA A 344 -24.53 -17.82 11.94
CA ALA A 344 -24.43 -16.38 11.77
C ALA A 344 -22.97 -15.90 11.75
N GLN A 345 -22.10 -16.51 12.58
CA GLN A 345 -20.67 -16.19 12.54
C GLN A 345 -20.03 -16.61 11.21
N LYS A 346 -20.35 -17.80 10.69
CA LYS A 346 -19.88 -18.26 9.37
C LYS A 346 -20.35 -17.34 8.24
N GLU A 347 -21.63 -16.97 8.23
CA GLU A 347 -22.20 -16.05 7.24
C GLU A 347 -21.47 -14.70 7.26
N LEU A 348 -21.16 -14.19 8.45
CA LEU A 348 -20.40 -12.95 8.62
C LEU A 348 -18.97 -13.07 8.07
N VAL A 349 -18.28 -14.16 8.39
CA VAL A 349 -16.91 -14.43 7.92
C VAL A 349 -16.89 -14.61 6.40
N ASP A 350 -17.89 -15.27 5.82
CA ASP A 350 -18.01 -15.47 4.38
C ASP A 350 -18.09 -14.15 3.60
N GLY A 351 -18.65 -13.10 4.20
CA GLY A 351 -18.70 -11.75 3.63
C GLY A 351 -17.37 -10.97 3.73
N SER A 352 -16.40 -11.43 4.52
CA SER A 352 -15.15 -10.72 4.78
C SER A 352 -14.07 -10.93 3.71
N ASN A 353 -12.97 -10.18 3.80
CA ASN A 353 -11.81 -10.35 2.92
C ASN A 353 -10.82 -11.45 3.37
N TRP A 354 -11.22 -12.38 4.25
CA TRP A 354 -10.29 -13.38 4.83
C TRP A 354 -9.55 -14.22 3.78
N ARG A 355 -10.22 -14.62 2.68
CA ARG A 355 -9.60 -15.42 1.60
C ARG A 355 -8.43 -14.69 0.97
N LYS A 356 -8.59 -13.39 0.76
CA LYS A 356 -7.53 -12.52 0.25
C LYS A 356 -6.32 -12.53 1.19
N ILE A 357 -6.55 -12.42 2.50
CA ILE A 357 -5.48 -12.36 3.50
C ILE A 357 -4.77 -13.71 3.63
N SER A 358 -5.53 -14.81 3.55
CA SER A 358 -4.98 -16.15 3.70
C SER A 358 -3.88 -16.48 2.69
N ALA A 359 -3.92 -15.88 1.49
CA ALA A 359 -2.87 -16.03 0.48
C ALA A 359 -1.47 -15.57 0.93
N ASN A 360 -1.36 -14.76 1.99
CA ASN A 360 -0.07 -14.39 2.58
C ASN A 360 0.55 -15.48 3.47
N PHE A 361 -0.24 -16.47 3.88
CA PHE A 361 0.18 -17.55 4.76
C PHE A 361 0.14 -18.92 4.07
N ARG A 362 -0.40 -18.99 2.84
CA ARG A 362 -0.47 -20.20 2.03
C ARG A 362 0.90 -20.59 1.49
N GLY A 363 1.13 -21.90 1.43
CA GLY A 363 2.07 -22.51 0.48
C GLY A 363 1.33 -23.37 -0.57
N ILE A 364 2.03 -23.78 -1.63
CA ILE A 364 1.56 -24.76 -2.63
C ILE A 364 2.10 -26.16 -2.29
N GLU A 365 1.25 -27.19 -2.20
CA GLU A 365 1.73 -28.56 -2.01
C GLU A 365 2.52 -29.10 -3.22
N GLU A 366 3.28 -30.17 -3.02
CA GLU A 366 4.14 -30.93 -3.97
C GLU A 366 3.51 -31.28 -5.34
N ARG A 367 2.24 -30.96 -5.60
CA ARG A 367 1.54 -31.21 -6.86
C ARG A 367 0.61 -30.07 -7.32
N GLY A 368 1.00 -28.82 -7.08
CA GLY A 368 0.33 -27.65 -7.69
C GLY A 368 -1.11 -27.41 -7.21
N ARG A 369 -1.45 -27.90 -6.01
CA ARG A 369 -2.69 -27.52 -5.31
C ARG A 369 -2.29 -26.69 -4.09
N ASN A 370 -2.91 -25.53 -3.91
CA ASN A 370 -2.70 -24.73 -2.70
C ASN A 370 -3.00 -25.57 -1.46
N ASP A 371 -2.29 -25.25 -0.37
CA ASP A 371 -2.56 -25.80 0.95
C ASP A 371 -3.93 -25.31 1.45
N GLN A 372 -5.00 -25.93 0.95
CA GLN A 372 -6.39 -25.71 1.36
C GLN A 372 -6.55 -25.82 2.87
N ARG A 373 -5.62 -26.51 3.55
CA ARG A 373 -5.61 -26.69 4.99
C ARG A 373 -5.31 -25.39 5.74
N THR A 374 -4.41 -24.54 5.24
CA THR A 374 -4.12 -23.24 5.89
C THR A 374 -5.33 -22.30 5.79
N ASP A 375 -6.06 -22.35 4.67
CA ASP A 375 -7.28 -21.57 4.49
C ASP A 375 -8.40 -22.03 5.40
N GLU A 376 -8.61 -23.34 5.48
CA GLU A 376 -9.55 -23.94 6.42
C GLU A 376 -9.19 -23.60 7.86
N GLU A 377 -7.90 -23.61 8.21
CA GLU A 377 -7.41 -23.27 9.55
C GLU A 377 -7.68 -21.79 9.89
N LEU A 378 -7.36 -20.85 8.98
CA LEU A 378 -7.66 -19.44 9.17
C LEU A 378 -9.17 -19.17 9.24
N TYR A 379 -9.94 -19.81 8.37
CA TYR A 379 -11.40 -19.70 8.39
C TYR A 379 -12.00 -20.23 9.70
N ARG A 380 -11.53 -21.39 10.18
CA ARG A 380 -11.93 -21.95 11.48
C ARG A 380 -11.61 -20.98 12.62
N PHE A 381 -10.42 -20.38 12.61
CA PHE A 381 -10.05 -19.35 13.58
C PHE A 381 -11.02 -18.15 13.54
N CYS A 382 -11.37 -17.65 12.35
CA CYS A 382 -12.36 -16.58 12.18
C CYS A 382 -13.76 -16.95 12.72
N CYS A 383 -14.09 -18.24 12.75
CA CYS A 383 -15.34 -18.76 13.29
C CYS A 383 -15.28 -19.17 14.77
N ASP A 384 -14.10 -19.16 15.40
CA ASP A 384 -13.91 -19.62 16.79
C ASP A 384 -13.80 -18.44 17.76
N ARG A 385 -14.93 -18.03 18.32
CA ARG A 385 -14.99 -16.89 19.25
C ARG A 385 -14.26 -17.13 20.57
N VAL A 386 -14.16 -18.39 21.01
CA VAL A 386 -13.45 -18.75 22.26
C VAL A 386 -11.95 -18.53 22.06
N LEU A 387 -11.42 -19.01 20.94
CA LEU A 387 -10.01 -18.85 20.58
C LEU A 387 -9.64 -17.38 20.34
N GLN A 388 -10.52 -16.60 19.69
CA GLN A 388 -10.30 -15.16 19.50
C GLN A 388 -10.16 -14.41 20.84
N ARG A 389 -11.02 -14.71 21.81
CA ARG A 389 -10.94 -14.11 23.16
C ARG A 389 -9.67 -14.53 23.91
N ALA A 390 -9.23 -15.78 23.74
CA ALA A 390 -7.97 -16.25 24.32
C ALA A 390 -6.76 -15.49 23.74
N VAL A 391 -6.69 -15.36 22.40
CA VAL A 391 -5.62 -14.59 21.74
C VAL A 391 -5.64 -13.13 22.18
N GLN A 392 -6.82 -12.52 22.24
CA GLN A 392 -6.95 -11.16 22.74
C GLN A 392 -6.46 -11.02 24.19
N GLY A 393 -6.80 -11.96 25.07
CA GLY A 393 -6.32 -11.99 26.45
C GLY A 393 -4.79 -11.99 26.54
N ILE A 394 -4.12 -12.80 25.71
CA ILE A 394 -2.66 -12.83 25.60
C ILE A 394 -2.13 -11.47 25.17
N LEU A 395 -2.68 -10.91 24.09
CA LEU A 395 -2.21 -9.65 23.53
C LEU A 395 -2.42 -8.48 24.49
N ASN A 396 -3.51 -8.45 25.24
CA ASN A 396 -3.76 -7.40 26.24
C ASN A 396 -2.79 -7.45 27.43
N VAL A 397 -2.17 -8.60 27.69
CA VAL A 397 -1.17 -8.77 28.76
C VAL A 397 0.24 -8.49 28.24
N GLU A 398 0.59 -9.06 27.09
CA GLU A 398 1.94 -9.03 26.53
C GLU A 398 2.23 -7.73 25.77
N MET A 399 1.24 -7.18 25.08
CA MET A 399 1.40 -5.98 24.26
C MET A 399 0.79 -4.77 24.96
N LYS A 400 1.56 -3.68 25.02
CA LYS A 400 0.96 -2.40 25.39
C LYS A 400 0.27 -1.81 24.18
N PRO A 401 -0.89 -1.16 24.38
CA PRO A 401 -1.47 -0.34 23.35
C PRO A 401 -0.46 0.72 22.93
N PHE A 402 -0.40 1.03 21.64
CA PHE A 402 0.41 2.13 21.15
C PHE A 402 -0.08 3.46 21.77
N VAL A 403 0.61 3.92 22.83
CA VAL A 403 0.31 5.18 23.50
C VAL A 403 1.27 6.24 22.96
N LEU A 404 0.79 7.09 22.06
CA LEU A 404 1.51 8.32 21.74
C LEU A 404 1.32 9.29 22.90
N GLN A 405 2.42 9.84 23.43
CA GLN A 405 2.32 10.88 24.45
C GLN A 405 1.50 12.05 23.89
N PRO A 406 0.40 12.46 24.54
CA PRO A 406 -0.31 13.67 24.14
C PRO A 406 0.63 14.85 24.36
N VAL A 407 1.14 15.44 23.29
CA VAL A 407 1.92 16.67 23.37
C VAL A 407 0.91 17.83 23.49
N GLY A 408 0.31 18.02 24.66
CA GLY A 408 -0.59 19.15 24.93
C GLY A 408 -2.05 18.95 24.48
N HIS A 409 -2.88 19.94 24.76
CA HIS A 409 -4.34 19.88 24.66
C HIS A 409 -4.84 19.57 23.25
N ILE A 410 -5.80 18.63 23.17
CA ILE A 410 -6.59 18.32 21.98
C ILE A 410 -7.35 19.59 21.58
N LEU A 411 -6.91 20.23 20.50
CA LEU A 411 -7.73 21.19 19.78
C LEU A 411 -8.37 20.41 18.63
N ASP A 412 -9.70 20.51 18.50
CA ASP A 412 -10.44 20.07 17.31
C ASP A 412 -9.99 20.94 16.12
N GLY A 413 -8.82 20.64 15.58
CA GLY A 413 -8.34 21.25 14.35
C GLY A 413 -9.25 20.82 13.18
N PRO A 414 -9.47 21.67 12.17
CA PRO A 414 -10.24 21.25 11.00
C PRO A 414 -9.60 20.01 10.37
N LYS A 415 -10.36 18.90 10.27
CA LYS A 415 -9.92 17.58 9.77
C LYS A 415 -9.12 17.64 8.46
N HIS A 416 -9.35 18.66 7.65
CA HIS A 416 -8.60 18.94 6.41
C HIS A 416 -7.10 19.18 6.63
N PHE A 417 -6.68 19.79 7.74
CA PHE A 417 -5.26 20.05 8.02
C PHE A 417 -4.48 18.76 8.33
N ILE A 418 -5.10 17.80 9.02
CA ILE A 418 -4.48 16.51 9.35
C ILE A 418 -4.30 15.67 8.07
N ASP A 419 -5.34 15.60 7.23
CA ASP A 419 -5.28 14.91 5.94
C ASP A 419 -4.19 15.50 5.02
N ALA A 420 -4.09 16.83 4.95
CA ALA A 420 -3.07 17.53 4.18
C ALA A 420 -1.66 17.26 4.72
N ALA A 421 -1.48 17.32 6.05
CA ALA A 421 -0.20 17.04 6.70
C ALA A 421 0.26 15.59 6.43
N ALA A 422 -0.62 14.61 6.56
CA ALA A 422 -0.28 13.21 6.30
C ALA A 422 0.08 12.99 4.82
N SER A 423 -0.68 13.58 3.90
CA SER A 423 -0.40 13.50 2.46
C SER A 423 0.92 14.17 2.10
N GLN A 424 1.25 15.29 2.75
CA GLN A 424 2.54 15.96 2.59
C GLN A 424 3.70 15.12 3.11
N VAL A 425 3.60 14.52 4.31
CA VAL A 425 4.63 13.61 4.84
C VAL A 425 4.85 12.43 3.90
N ALA A 426 3.77 11.79 3.44
CA ALA A 426 3.87 10.72 2.46
C ALA A 426 4.55 11.20 1.18
N SER A 427 4.20 12.38 0.67
CA SER A 427 4.79 12.94 -0.55
C SER A 427 6.29 13.25 -0.40
N GLU A 428 6.70 13.81 0.73
CA GLU A 428 8.11 14.07 1.02
C GLU A 428 8.93 12.78 1.09
N GLU A 429 8.38 11.75 1.73
CA GLU A 429 9.01 10.43 1.76
C GLU A 429 9.04 9.76 0.37
N GLY A 430 7.97 9.88 -0.41
CA GLY A 430 7.90 9.37 -1.78
C GLY A 430 8.95 10.03 -2.67
N MET A 431 9.05 11.36 -2.66
CA MET A 431 10.05 12.09 -3.45
C MET A 431 11.49 11.78 -3.03
N ARG A 432 11.74 11.57 -1.73
CA ARG A 432 13.05 11.11 -1.24
C ARG A 432 13.41 9.75 -1.85
N GLN A 433 12.47 8.83 -1.90
CA GLN A 433 12.69 7.48 -2.44
C GLN A 433 12.92 7.47 -3.94
N GLU A 434 12.26 8.36 -4.66
CA GLU A 434 12.46 8.56 -6.10
C GLU A 434 13.84 9.17 -6.37
N ALA A 435 14.27 10.16 -5.59
CA ALA A 435 15.63 10.69 -5.66
C ALA A 435 16.70 9.63 -5.37
N ASP A 436 16.48 8.80 -4.35
CA ASP A 436 17.38 7.68 -4.05
C ASP A 436 17.42 6.67 -5.22
N ALA A 437 16.27 6.38 -5.85
CA ALA A 437 16.20 5.49 -7.01
C ALA A 437 16.97 6.05 -8.21
N TYR A 438 16.69 7.31 -8.54
CA TYR A 438 17.28 8.00 -9.67
C TYR A 438 18.81 8.11 -9.54
N ALA A 439 19.32 8.40 -8.34
CA ALA A 439 20.76 8.42 -8.08
C ALA A 439 21.43 7.05 -8.32
N LEU A 440 20.70 5.95 -8.12
CA LEU A 440 21.19 4.59 -8.36
C LEU A 440 21.07 4.20 -9.84
N GLU A 441 20.11 4.74 -10.59
CA GLU A 441 20.02 4.52 -12.04
C GLU A 441 21.24 5.08 -12.77
N GLU A 442 21.81 6.18 -12.28
CA GLU A 442 23.09 6.70 -12.79
C GLU A 442 24.30 5.82 -12.42
N ARG A 443 24.15 4.93 -11.42
CA ARG A 443 25.22 4.07 -10.88
C ARG A 443 24.69 2.67 -10.53
N PRO A 444 24.18 1.89 -11.50
CA PRO A 444 23.41 0.69 -11.22
C PRO A 444 24.22 -0.40 -10.49
N TYR A 445 25.54 -0.45 -10.69
CA TYR A 445 26.44 -1.38 -10.00
C TYR A 445 26.59 -1.12 -8.49
N SER A 446 26.09 0.01 -7.98
CA SER A 446 26.09 0.36 -6.56
C SER A 446 24.79 -0.05 -5.84
N PHE A 447 23.80 -0.54 -6.59
CA PHE A 447 22.53 -0.98 -6.03
C PHE A 447 22.72 -2.27 -5.21
N GLN A 448 22.34 -2.20 -3.94
CA GLN A 448 22.40 -3.31 -2.99
C GLN A 448 20.99 -3.61 -2.49
N PRO A 449 20.30 -4.65 -3.01
CA PRO A 449 18.92 -4.97 -2.66
C PRO A 449 18.67 -5.05 -1.15
N GLU A 450 19.65 -5.52 -0.38
CA GLU A 450 19.60 -5.64 1.07
C GLU A 450 19.51 -4.29 1.80
N ARG A 451 20.13 -3.24 1.24
CA ARG A 451 20.16 -1.89 1.85
C ARG A 451 18.98 -1.03 1.44
N HIS A 452 18.27 -1.38 0.37
CA HIS A 452 17.11 -0.64 -0.09
C HIS A 452 15.83 -1.21 0.50
N ASN A 453 15.39 -0.59 1.61
CA ASN A 453 14.16 -0.96 2.31
C ASN A 453 12.86 -0.49 1.63
N GLY A 454 12.95 -0.04 0.38
CA GLY A 454 11.78 0.27 -0.45
C GLY A 454 10.89 1.35 0.14
N GLY A 455 11.48 2.29 0.88
CA GLY A 455 10.74 3.48 1.27
C GLY A 455 9.87 3.35 2.50
N ILE A 456 10.40 2.69 3.53
CA ILE A 456 9.68 2.54 4.79
C ILE A 456 9.95 3.70 5.73
N ILE A 457 8.93 4.07 6.49
CA ILE A 457 8.98 4.99 7.61
C ILE A 457 8.24 4.33 8.77
N SER A 458 8.81 4.34 9.98
CA SER A 458 8.13 3.77 11.14
C SER A 458 6.84 4.54 11.42
N PHE A 459 5.81 3.85 11.92
CA PHE A 459 4.52 4.49 12.23
C PHE A 459 4.69 5.68 13.20
N SER A 460 5.55 5.52 14.21
CA SER A 460 5.91 6.57 15.17
C SER A 460 6.57 7.78 14.51
N SER A 461 7.50 7.56 13.57
CA SER A 461 8.18 8.64 12.84
C SER A 461 7.23 9.39 11.91
N PHE A 462 6.36 8.67 11.18
CA PHE A 462 5.36 9.28 10.33
C PHE A 462 4.43 10.19 11.13
N PHE A 463 3.92 9.68 12.26
CA PHE A 463 3.06 10.45 13.14
C PHE A 463 3.76 11.69 13.71
N LYS A 464 5.00 11.56 14.16
CA LYS A 464 5.80 12.68 14.68
C LYS A 464 5.97 13.79 13.64
N LYS A 465 6.24 13.43 12.38
CA LYS A 465 6.33 14.40 11.27
C LYS A 465 4.99 15.08 11.01
N MET A 466 3.90 14.31 10.98
CA MET A 466 2.55 14.84 10.80
C MET A 466 2.18 15.86 11.90
N SER A 467 2.40 15.52 13.18
CA SER A 467 2.16 16.44 14.30
C SER A 467 3.01 17.71 14.23
N GLY A 468 4.24 17.60 13.73
CA GLY A 468 5.12 18.76 13.51
C GLY A 468 4.59 19.75 12.47
N LEU A 469 3.84 19.28 11.47
CA LEU A 469 3.24 20.14 10.42
C LEU A 469 1.95 20.83 10.86
N VAL A 470 1.18 20.21 11.74
CA VAL A 470 -0.10 20.77 12.22
C VAL A 470 0.11 21.74 13.39
N GLU A 471 1.33 21.83 13.94
CA GLU A 471 1.67 22.61 15.14
C GLU A 471 0.73 22.32 16.33
N ALA A 472 0.10 21.14 16.33
CA ALA A 472 -0.91 20.73 17.31
C ALA A 472 -0.82 19.24 17.63
N SER A 473 -1.46 18.85 18.73
CA SER A 473 -1.54 17.48 19.21
C SER A 473 -2.58 16.71 18.40
N ILE A 474 -2.12 15.77 17.58
CA ILE A 474 -3.01 14.85 16.86
C ILE A 474 -3.26 13.64 17.77
N SER A 475 -4.51 13.16 17.87
CA SER A 475 -4.77 11.93 18.60
C SER A 475 -4.35 10.69 17.78
N VAL A 476 -4.01 9.58 18.46
CA VAL A 476 -3.67 8.30 17.81
C VAL A 476 -4.79 7.88 16.85
N VAL A 477 -6.05 8.07 17.26
CA VAL A 477 -7.23 7.70 16.48
C VAL A 477 -7.33 8.51 15.19
N GLU A 478 -7.15 9.83 15.25
CA GLU A 478 -7.22 10.70 14.07
C GLU A 478 -6.08 10.43 13.10
N GLY A 479 -4.84 10.32 13.60
CA GLY A 479 -3.70 10.01 12.73
C GLY A 479 -3.81 8.63 12.10
N THR A 480 -4.24 7.61 12.85
CA THR A 480 -4.44 6.26 12.29
C THR A 480 -5.53 6.25 11.24
N THR A 481 -6.66 6.92 11.50
CA THR A 481 -7.76 7.04 10.53
C THR A 481 -7.26 7.69 9.24
N THR A 482 -6.40 8.71 9.35
CA THR A 482 -5.79 9.38 8.21
C THR A 482 -4.82 8.47 7.45
N ILE A 483 -4.00 7.69 8.17
CA ILE A 483 -3.09 6.72 7.55
C ILE A 483 -3.85 5.62 6.81
N LEU A 484 -4.95 5.10 7.39
CA LEU A 484 -5.80 4.12 6.72
C LEU A 484 -6.45 4.70 5.45
N LYS A 485 -6.83 5.99 5.46
CA LYS A 485 -7.29 6.68 4.25
C LYS A 485 -6.20 6.73 3.18
N LEU A 486 -4.96 7.05 3.55
CA LEU A 486 -3.82 7.01 2.62
C LEU A 486 -3.54 5.59 2.10
N MET A 487 -3.81 4.55 2.90
CA MET A 487 -3.67 3.16 2.45
C MET A 487 -4.70 2.80 1.37
N ASP A 488 -5.94 3.24 1.56
CA ASP A 488 -7.01 3.04 0.59
C ASP A 488 -6.73 3.79 -0.70
N ASP A 489 -6.22 5.02 -0.59
CA ASP A 489 -5.78 5.80 -1.73
C ASP A 489 -4.55 5.21 -2.45
N GLY A 490 -3.99 4.10 -1.93
CA GLY A 490 -2.79 3.43 -2.46
C GLY A 490 -1.48 4.18 -2.19
N ILE A 491 -1.55 5.32 -1.49
CA ILE A 491 -0.44 6.22 -1.21
C ILE A 491 0.57 5.56 -0.26
N VAL A 492 0.10 4.88 0.78
CA VAL A 492 0.95 4.11 1.69
C VAL A 492 0.47 2.67 1.80
N GLY A 493 1.32 1.76 2.23
CA GLY A 493 0.98 0.39 2.58
C GLY A 493 1.46 0.09 3.98
N LEU A 494 0.68 -0.66 4.75
CA LEU A 494 1.12 -1.15 6.05
C LEU A 494 2.03 -2.36 5.84
N ARG A 495 3.19 -2.36 6.48
CA ARG A 495 4.11 -3.49 6.50
C ARG A 495 4.60 -3.71 7.93
N LEU A 496 4.92 -4.96 8.22
CA LEU A 496 5.66 -5.33 9.42
C LEU A 496 7.10 -5.56 9.02
N HIS A 497 8.03 -4.96 9.77
CA HIS A 497 9.44 -5.03 9.46
C HIS A 497 10.28 -5.29 10.71
N GLN A 498 11.27 -6.16 10.59
CA GLN A 498 12.28 -6.29 11.62
C GLN A 498 13.39 -5.25 11.42
N ASP A 499 13.54 -4.33 12.38
CA ASP A 499 14.60 -3.33 12.36
C ASP A 499 15.99 -3.99 12.43
N SER A 500 16.90 -3.54 11.58
CA SER A 500 18.20 -4.18 11.42
C SER A 500 19.11 -4.01 12.64
N GLU A 501 18.97 -2.91 13.39
CA GLU A 501 19.84 -2.53 14.51
C GLU A 501 19.31 -3.07 15.83
N THR A 502 18.06 -2.74 16.16
CA THR A 502 17.39 -3.11 17.41
C THR A 502 16.86 -4.54 17.40
N LYS A 503 16.67 -5.14 16.21
CA LYS A 503 16.00 -6.43 15.99
C LYS A 503 14.53 -6.45 16.41
N GLU A 504 13.95 -5.30 16.75
CA GLU A 504 12.54 -5.18 17.10
C GLU A 504 11.66 -5.24 15.85
N LEU A 505 10.48 -5.82 16.00
CA LEU A 505 9.46 -5.89 14.97
C LEU A 505 8.57 -4.67 15.07
N GLN A 506 8.58 -3.86 14.03
CA GLN A 506 7.91 -2.57 13.98
C GLN A 506 6.76 -2.58 12.97
N THR A 507 5.74 -1.79 13.27
CA THR A 507 4.75 -1.40 12.27
C THR A 507 5.32 -0.23 11.45
N VAL A 508 5.54 -0.46 10.16
CA VAL A 508 6.09 0.54 9.25
C VAL A 508 5.11 0.84 8.11
N LEU A 509 5.20 2.06 7.58
CA LEU A 509 4.48 2.48 6.40
C LEU A 509 5.42 2.44 5.21
N LYS A 510 5.08 1.64 4.20
CA LYS A 510 5.73 1.64 2.89
C LYS A 510 5.06 2.68 2.02
N VAL A 511 5.76 3.75 1.70
CA VAL A 511 5.24 4.78 0.80
C VAL A 511 5.25 4.23 -0.63
N GLY A 512 4.13 4.37 -1.32
CA GLY A 512 3.97 3.95 -2.71
C GLY A 512 4.27 5.08 -3.68
N GLU A 513 4.41 4.74 -4.96
CA GLU A 513 4.53 5.66 -6.08
C GLU A 513 3.48 6.79 -6.02
N LEU A 514 2.23 6.46 -5.68
CA LEU A 514 1.13 7.42 -5.61
C LEU A 514 1.34 8.57 -4.62
N ALA A 515 2.28 8.46 -3.69
CA ALA A 515 2.62 9.56 -2.79
C ALA A 515 3.25 10.75 -3.54
N THR A 516 3.90 10.51 -4.68
CA THR A 516 4.50 11.56 -5.50
C THR A 516 3.43 12.43 -6.19
N PHE A 517 2.18 11.97 -6.26
CA PHE A 517 1.08 12.64 -6.95
C PHE A 517 0.49 13.81 -6.16
N TYR A 518 0.74 13.88 -4.85
CA TYR A 518 0.15 14.92 -3.98
C TYR A 518 0.39 16.33 -4.54
N TRP A 519 1.64 16.72 -4.72
CA TRP A 519 1.98 18.07 -5.21
C TRP A 519 1.57 18.32 -6.67
N PRO A 520 1.82 17.40 -7.63
CA PRO A 520 1.29 17.51 -8.98
C PRO A 520 -0.22 17.70 -9.03
N MET A 521 -1.00 17.01 -8.19
CA MET A 521 -2.45 17.22 -8.08
C MET A 521 -2.79 18.63 -7.57
N GLN A 522 -2.15 19.08 -6.47
CA GLN A 522 -2.38 20.43 -5.93
C GLN A 522 -2.04 21.52 -6.97
N LEU A 523 -1.06 21.26 -7.83
CA LEU A 523 -0.48 22.22 -8.78
C LEU A 523 -0.87 21.95 -10.24
N SER A 524 -1.77 21.02 -10.53
CA SER A 524 -2.05 20.57 -11.89
C SER A 524 -2.55 21.64 -12.86
N VAL A 525 -3.18 22.73 -12.40
CA VAL A 525 -3.50 23.89 -13.28
C VAL A 525 -2.25 24.54 -13.89
N TYR A 526 -1.09 24.41 -13.24
CA TYR A 526 0.19 24.94 -13.69
C TYR A 526 0.96 23.92 -14.53
N VAL A 527 0.74 22.61 -14.32
CA VAL A 527 1.51 21.52 -14.94
C VAL A 527 1.55 21.60 -16.48
N PRO A 528 0.43 21.81 -17.20
CA PRO A 528 0.46 21.91 -18.66
C PRO A 528 1.34 23.05 -19.20
N ALA A 529 1.33 24.20 -18.51
CA ALA A 529 2.15 25.35 -18.86
C ALA A 529 3.64 25.06 -18.60
N LEU A 530 3.97 24.46 -17.46
CA LEU A 530 5.34 24.09 -17.11
C LEU A 530 5.88 23.01 -18.05
N ALA A 531 5.07 22.00 -18.40
CA ALA A 531 5.40 20.97 -19.38
C ALA A 531 5.57 21.54 -20.80
N LEU A 532 4.83 22.59 -21.17
CA LEU A 532 5.02 23.31 -22.45
C LEU A 532 6.37 24.03 -22.50
N VAL A 533 6.72 24.74 -21.42
CA VAL A 533 8.03 25.42 -21.27
C VAL A 533 9.15 24.39 -21.36
N GLU A 534 9.03 23.28 -20.62
CA GLU A 534 10.01 22.19 -20.63
C GLU A 534 10.21 21.60 -22.04
N ARG A 535 9.11 21.29 -22.76
CA ARG A 535 9.16 20.75 -24.13
C ARG A 535 9.80 21.69 -25.15
N SER A 536 9.81 22.98 -24.84
CA SER A 536 10.24 24.04 -25.76
C SER A 536 11.50 24.77 -25.28
N CYS A 537 12.15 24.31 -24.22
CA CYS A 537 13.33 24.95 -23.62
C CYS A 537 14.51 25.07 -24.59
N TRP A 538 14.63 24.11 -25.52
CA TRP A 538 15.64 24.10 -26.58
C TRP A 538 15.56 25.34 -27.49
N ARG A 539 14.38 25.95 -27.65
CA ARG A 539 14.22 27.21 -28.41
C ARG A 539 14.98 28.37 -27.77
N GLN A 540 15.20 28.30 -26.46
CA GLN A 540 15.93 29.29 -25.67
C GLN A 540 17.36 28.85 -25.34
N ASN A 541 17.82 27.72 -25.87
CA ASN A 541 19.13 27.14 -25.54
C ASN A 541 19.35 26.96 -24.02
N MET A 542 18.31 26.53 -23.31
CA MET A 542 18.32 26.27 -21.87
C MET A 542 18.08 24.80 -21.56
N GLU A 543 18.67 24.36 -20.45
CA GLU A 543 18.28 23.09 -19.82
C GLU A 543 16.84 23.15 -19.32
N GLN A 544 16.17 22.00 -19.29
CA GLN A 544 14.75 21.88 -18.93
C GLN A 544 14.42 22.56 -17.59
N LYS A 545 15.19 22.21 -16.54
CA LYS A 545 15.04 22.78 -15.20
C LYS A 545 15.23 24.30 -15.18
N GLU A 546 16.23 24.80 -15.91
CA GLU A 546 16.54 26.22 -15.96
C GLU A 546 15.40 27.02 -16.59
N ALA A 547 14.87 26.56 -17.73
CA ALA A 547 13.77 27.21 -18.42
C ALA A 547 12.51 27.29 -17.54
N VAL A 548 12.17 26.21 -16.84
CA VAL A 548 11.00 26.18 -15.95
C VAL A 548 11.17 27.11 -14.76
N LEU A 549 12.33 27.09 -14.09
CA LEU A 549 12.61 27.99 -12.97
C LEU A 549 12.60 29.46 -13.39
N ARG A 550 13.11 29.77 -14.59
CA ARG A 550 13.10 31.12 -15.15
C ARG A 550 11.67 31.57 -15.43
N PHE A 551 10.86 30.76 -16.09
CA PHE A 551 9.44 31.04 -16.32
C PHE A 551 8.70 31.30 -15.01
N LEU A 552 8.89 30.44 -14.00
CA LEU A 552 8.27 30.59 -12.68
C LEU A 552 8.63 31.92 -11.99
N LYS A 553 9.87 32.40 -12.15
CA LYS A 553 10.34 33.66 -11.57
C LYS A 553 9.87 34.90 -12.32
N GLU A 554 9.88 34.84 -13.65
CA GLU A 554 9.76 36.03 -14.49
C GLU A 554 8.35 36.26 -15.05
N GLN A 555 7.58 35.21 -15.34
CA GLN A 555 6.35 35.35 -16.15
C GLN A 555 5.16 34.51 -15.68
N ALA A 556 5.36 33.52 -14.80
CA ALA A 556 4.25 32.66 -14.35
C ALA A 556 3.20 33.42 -13.52
N PHE A 557 3.61 34.43 -12.75
CA PHE A 557 2.77 35.11 -11.77
C PHE A 557 2.83 36.63 -11.92
N GLU A 558 1.68 37.27 -11.80
CA GLU A 558 1.51 38.72 -11.72
C GLU A 558 0.83 39.12 -10.40
N PRO A 559 1.13 40.31 -9.86
CA PRO A 559 0.43 40.82 -8.67
C PRO A 559 -1.08 40.88 -8.88
N GLY A 560 -1.85 40.23 -8.00
CA GLY A 560 -3.31 40.20 -8.05
C GLY A 560 -3.91 39.06 -8.87
N ASP A 561 -3.08 38.12 -9.35
CA ASP A 561 -3.56 36.88 -9.96
C ASP A 561 -4.54 36.14 -9.04
N ARG A 562 -5.57 35.56 -9.66
CA ARG A 562 -6.48 34.66 -8.96
C ARG A 562 -5.79 33.31 -8.80
N LEU A 563 -5.77 32.82 -7.57
CA LEU A 563 -5.29 31.49 -7.25
C LEU A 563 -6.41 30.43 -7.31
N PRO A 564 -6.04 29.15 -7.53
CA PRO A 564 -6.93 28.01 -7.34
C PRO A 564 -7.69 28.08 -6.03
N LYS A 565 -8.93 27.61 -6.01
CA LYS A 565 -9.86 27.73 -4.88
C LYS A 565 -9.23 27.27 -3.56
N HIS A 566 -8.52 26.15 -3.57
CA HIS A 566 -7.83 25.57 -2.40
C HIS A 566 -6.54 26.32 -2.02
N LEU A 567 -6.04 27.21 -2.86
CA LEU A 567 -4.86 28.05 -2.61
C LEU A 567 -5.20 29.53 -2.37
N ARG A 568 -6.49 29.93 -2.39
CA ARG A 568 -6.89 31.34 -2.26
C ARG A 568 -6.52 31.99 -0.92
N GLU A 569 -6.28 31.18 0.10
CA GLU A 569 -5.87 31.65 1.42
C GLU A 569 -4.37 32.01 1.48
N PHE A 570 -3.60 31.64 0.45
CA PHE A 570 -2.18 31.96 0.33
C PHE A 570 -1.96 33.21 -0.52
N GLU A 571 -0.84 33.90 -0.29
CA GLU A 571 -0.39 34.94 -1.20
C GLU A 571 0.22 34.31 -2.46
N VAL A 572 0.07 35.01 -3.61
CA VAL A 572 0.67 34.58 -4.89
C VAL A 572 2.17 34.34 -4.75
N ALA A 573 2.86 35.18 -3.96
CA ALA A 573 4.29 35.05 -3.70
C ALA A 573 4.65 33.75 -2.96
N ASP A 574 3.78 33.27 -2.06
CA ASP A 574 4.00 32.02 -1.34
C ASP A 574 3.76 30.81 -2.26
N VAL A 575 2.72 30.86 -3.10
CA VAL A 575 2.48 29.82 -4.13
C VAL A 575 3.65 29.73 -5.12
N GLN A 576 4.18 30.88 -5.57
CA GLN A 576 5.37 30.94 -6.41
C GLN A 576 6.60 30.33 -5.71
N ARG A 577 6.82 30.65 -4.42
CA ARG A 577 7.93 30.08 -3.62
C ARG A 577 7.78 28.56 -3.48
N CYS A 578 6.56 28.07 -3.22
CA CYS A 578 6.26 26.64 -3.15
C CYS A 578 6.54 25.93 -4.48
N LEU A 579 6.12 26.52 -5.61
CA LEU A 579 6.38 25.96 -6.94
C LEU A 579 7.87 25.91 -7.28
N LEU A 580 8.64 26.95 -6.92
CA LEU A 580 10.09 26.94 -7.09
C LEU A 580 10.75 25.83 -6.25
N ALA A 581 10.40 25.72 -4.98
CA ALA A 581 10.93 24.67 -4.11
C ALA A 581 10.52 23.26 -4.56
N TRP A 582 9.28 23.10 -5.05
CA TRP A 582 8.81 21.84 -5.62
C TRP A 582 9.54 21.49 -6.91
N THR A 583 9.75 22.47 -7.82
CA THR A 583 10.50 22.27 -9.07
C THR A 583 11.90 21.71 -8.78
N GLU A 584 12.59 22.27 -7.80
CA GLU A 584 13.90 21.77 -7.36
C GLU A 584 13.84 20.31 -6.92
N LYS A 585 12.87 19.96 -6.06
CA LYS A 585 12.66 18.59 -5.58
C LYS A 585 12.30 17.63 -6.72
N LEU A 586 11.44 18.04 -7.64
CA LEU A 586 10.98 17.26 -8.78
C LEU A 586 12.15 16.81 -9.65
N TYR A 587 12.97 17.75 -10.11
CA TYR A 587 14.13 17.45 -10.95
C TYR A 587 15.24 16.71 -10.18
N HIS A 588 15.41 16.98 -8.87
CA HIS A 588 16.34 16.21 -8.04
C HIS A 588 15.91 14.73 -7.91
N ALA A 589 14.61 14.46 -8.00
CA ALA A 589 14.07 13.11 -8.01
C ALA A 589 14.07 12.43 -9.40
N GLY A 590 14.69 13.05 -10.42
CA GLY A 590 14.69 12.53 -11.78
C GLY A 590 13.36 12.69 -12.52
N GLN A 591 12.38 13.39 -11.93
CA GLN A 591 11.08 13.60 -12.53
C GLN A 591 11.00 14.92 -13.30
N SER A 592 9.97 15.05 -14.13
CA SER A 592 9.76 16.20 -15.00
C SER A 592 8.28 16.59 -15.05
N TYR A 593 7.96 17.84 -15.40
CA TYR A 593 6.58 18.27 -15.57
C TYR A 593 5.93 17.58 -16.77
N ARG A 594 6.72 17.21 -17.78
CA ARG A 594 6.23 16.35 -18.87
C ARG A 594 5.74 15.00 -18.35
N GLY A 595 6.39 14.40 -17.36
CA GLY A 595 5.92 13.16 -16.73
C GLY A 595 4.57 13.28 -16.01
N TRP A 596 4.10 14.51 -15.77
CA TRP A 596 2.86 14.81 -15.04
C TRP A 596 1.75 15.41 -15.92
N ASP A 597 2.01 15.65 -17.22
CA ASP A 597 1.06 16.28 -18.15
C ASP A 597 0.16 15.24 -18.85
N PHE A 598 -0.85 14.72 -18.15
CA PHE A 598 -1.78 13.70 -18.67
C PHE A 598 -3.23 13.88 -18.19
N ASP A 599 -4.19 13.38 -18.98
CA ASP A 599 -5.61 13.70 -18.84
C ASP A 599 -6.24 13.23 -17.52
N ASN A 600 -5.89 12.05 -17.00
CA ASN A 600 -6.49 11.58 -15.75
C ASN A 600 -6.07 12.40 -14.52
N LEU A 601 -4.89 13.03 -14.54
CA LEU A 601 -4.49 13.98 -13.48
C LEU A 601 -5.46 15.17 -13.47
N GLU A 602 -5.85 15.62 -14.65
CA GLU A 602 -6.77 16.74 -14.85
C GLU A 602 -8.20 16.34 -14.48
N GLN A 603 -8.72 15.23 -15.00
CA GLN A 603 -10.07 14.75 -14.71
C GLN A 603 -10.31 14.56 -13.20
N ARG A 604 -9.32 14.01 -12.49
CA ARG A 604 -9.40 13.82 -11.03
C ARG A 604 -9.54 15.16 -10.30
N ARG A 605 -9.00 16.25 -10.85
CA ARG A 605 -9.14 17.61 -10.29
C ARG A 605 -10.35 18.38 -10.83
N GLU A 606 -10.75 18.20 -12.08
CA GLU A 606 -11.97 18.81 -12.63
C GLU A 606 -13.21 18.33 -11.88
N GLN A 607 -13.19 17.09 -11.38
CA GLN A 607 -14.17 16.57 -10.42
C GLN A 607 -14.15 17.31 -9.06
N GLU A 608 -13.16 18.16 -8.80
CA GLU A 608 -12.95 18.90 -7.55
C GLU A 608 -13.21 20.41 -7.70
N VAL A 609 -12.86 21.08 -8.83
CA VAL A 609 -13.21 22.49 -9.13
C VAL A 609 -13.14 22.79 -10.66
N GLN A 610 -14.11 23.54 -11.20
CA GLN A 610 -14.01 24.12 -12.56
C GLN A 610 -13.03 25.32 -12.59
N GLU A 611 -11.80 25.11 -13.08
CA GLU A 611 -10.71 26.12 -13.10
C GLU A 611 -10.09 26.35 -14.51
N GLU A 612 -10.82 26.05 -15.58
CA GLU A 612 -10.34 26.15 -16.98
C GLU A 612 -9.72 27.52 -17.34
N GLY A 613 -10.28 28.61 -16.79
CA GLY A 613 -9.79 29.97 -17.05
C GLY A 613 -8.36 30.23 -16.56
N MET A 614 -7.97 29.69 -15.40
CA MET A 614 -6.61 29.87 -14.86
C MET A 614 -5.58 29.06 -15.67
N ARG A 615 -5.95 27.84 -16.06
CA ARG A 615 -5.14 27.00 -16.94
C ARG A 615 -4.87 27.68 -18.27
N ALA A 616 -5.89 28.25 -18.90
CA ALA A 616 -5.74 29.00 -20.15
C ALA A 616 -4.79 30.19 -20.02
N THR A 617 -4.90 30.96 -18.93
CA THR A 617 -3.98 32.07 -18.62
C THR A 617 -2.54 31.59 -18.50
N MET A 618 -2.29 30.53 -17.71
CA MET A 618 -0.95 29.96 -17.53
C MET A 618 -0.35 29.45 -18.84
N LEU A 619 -1.15 28.79 -19.68
CA LEU A 619 -0.71 28.32 -21.00
C LEU A 619 -0.38 29.48 -21.95
N ASN A 620 -1.14 30.57 -21.91
CA ASN A 620 -0.86 31.75 -22.72
C ASN A 620 0.44 32.42 -22.28
N ARG A 621 0.67 32.58 -20.97
CA ARG A 621 1.94 33.09 -20.43
C ARG A 621 3.12 32.21 -20.81
N ALA A 622 2.97 30.88 -20.75
CA ALA A 622 4.01 29.96 -21.21
C ALA A 622 4.30 30.11 -22.71
N LYS A 623 3.28 30.32 -23.55
CA LYS A 623 3.49 30.62 -24.98
C LYS A 623 4.23 31.95 -25.15
N GLU A 624 3.80 33.01 -24.48
CA GLU A 624 4.45 34.32 -24.53
C GLU A 624 5.92 34.23 -24.11
N PHE A 625 6.22 33.54 -23.00
CA PHE A 625 7.60 33.27 -22.57
C PHE A 625 8.45 32.62 -23.66
N LEU A 626 7.87 31.72 -24.45
CA LEU A 626 8.54 31.03 -25.55
C LEU A 626 8.64 31.85 -26.84
N TYR A 627 7.86 32.91 -26.99
CA TYR A 627 7.82 33.78 -28.19
C TYR A 627 8.44 35.17 -27.97
N LEU A 628 8.71 35.58 -26.72
CA LEU A 628 9.22 36.90 -26.36
C LEU A 628 10.74 37.09 -26.59
N GLN A 629 11.40 36.23 -27.39
CA GLN A 629 12.77 36.44 -27.87
C GLN A 629 12.93 36.06 -29.34
#